data_AF-A0A652YKK2-F1
#
_entry.id   AF-A0A652YKK2-F1
#
_cell.length_a   1.000
_cell.length_b   1.000
_cell.length_c   1.000
_cell.angle_alpha   90.00
_cell.angle_beta   90.00
_cell.angle_gamma   90.00
#
_symmetry.space_group_name_H-M   'P 1'
#
loop_
_entity.id
_entity.type
_entity.pdbx_description
1 polymer ?
#
loop_
_entity_poly.entity_id
_entity_poly.type
_entity_poly.pdbx_seq_one_letter_code
_entity_poly.pdbx_strand_id
1 'polypeptide(L)'
;MTAVDLYWLPLGAGGHVVRFNGIVYERLSAWFTHRTPVPLYHCALRITVPPNVYSIEMTPVWQHKEPDRGVVAEGPVGAHWAGRSKYFRYEVHCWRNGTVDDIEEAVESPLRLSADSAVAEQILDEIRTVPTFAWGRDAVGVGDMWNSNSVVAWVLTRCGVDLSGIEPPRGGRAPGWHAGIAAAARPSRRT
;
A
#
# COMPACT_ATOMS: atom_id res chain seq x y z
N MET A 1 -20.28 1.49 -13.32
CA MET A 1 -19.99 2.90 -12.95
C MET A 1 -18.55 2.97 -12.50
N THR A 2 -17.88 4.10 -12.74
CA THR A 2 -16.49 4.31 -12.33
C THR A 2 -16.39 4.48 -10.82
N ALA A 3 -15.34 3.95 -10.20
CA ALA A 3 -15.11 4.03 -8.77
C ALA A 3 -13.63 3.90 -8.40
N VAL A 4 -13.22 4.63 -7.37
CA VAL A 4 -11.97 4.45 -6.65
C VAL A 4 -12.31 4.01 -5.24
N ASP A 5 -11.97 2.76 -4.92
CA ASP A 5 -12.29 2.12 -3.65
C ASP A 5 -11.04 1.76 -2.88
N LEU A 6 -11.02 2.12 -1.60
CA LEU A 6 -10.01 1.70 -0.65
C LEU A 6 -10.56 0.59 0.24
N TYR A 7 -9.75 -0.43 0.45
CA TYR A 7 -10.04 -1.54 1.36
C TYR A 7 -9.06 -1.53 2.51
N TRP A 8 -9.56 -1.62 3.75
CA TRP A 8 -8.76 -1.78 4.95
C TRP A 8 -8.71 -3.25 5.36
N LEU A 9 -7.52 -3.82 5.32
CA LEU A 9 -7.26 -5.23 5.59
C LEU A 9 -6.45 -5.35 6.88
N PRO A 10 -6.95 -6.08 7.89
CA PRO A 10 -6.17 -6.34 9.10
C PRO A 10 -4.80 -6.94 8.75
N LEU A 11 -3.75 -6.42 9.39
CA LEU A 11 -2.40 -6.90 9.11
C LEU A 11 -2.26 -8.37 9.55
N GLY A 12 -2.01 -9.25 8.57
CA GLY A 12 -1.94 -10.69 8.78
C GLY A 12 -3.26 -11.43 8.62
N ALA A 13 -4.26 -10.81 7.98
CA ALA A 13 -5.26 -11.56 7.22
C ALA A 13 -4.54 -12.60 6.32
N GLY A 14 -5.09 -13.81 6.22
CA GLY A 14 -4.50 -14.89 5.41
C GLY A 14 -3.18 -15.52 5.89
N GLY A 15 -2.45 -14.99 6.90
CA GLY A 15 -1.10 -15.49 7.23
C GLY A 15 -0.61 -15.31 8.68
N HIS A 16 -0.28 -16.44 9.33
CA HIS A 16 0.20 -16.47 10.73
C HIS A 16 1.49 -15.68 11.00
N VAL A 17 2.46 -15.73 10.07
CA VAL A 17 3.78 -15.08 10.24
C VAL A 17 3.66 -13.56 10.17
N VAL A 18 2.88 -13.04 9.22
CA VAL A 18 2.66 -11.60 9.07
C VAL A 18 1.90 -11.07 10.29
N ARG A 19 0.89 -11.79 10.76
CA ARG A 19 0.15 -11.44 11.98
C ARG A 19 1.04 -11.36 13.21
N PHE A 20 1.89 -12.37 13.43
CA PHE A 20 2.81 -12.39 14.57
C PHE A 20 3.83 -11.24 14.51
N ASN A 21 4.48 -11.04 13.36
CA ASN A 21 5.44 -9.94 13.18
C ASN A 21 4.77 -8.58 13.34
N GLY A 22 3.53 -8.42 12.85
CA GLY A 22 2.73 -7.22 13.04
C GLY A 22 2.48 -6.91 14.52
N ILE A 23 2.10 -7.92 15.32
CA ILE A 23 1.92 -7.76 16.77
C ILE A 23 3.21 -7.36 17.47
N VAL A 24 4.34 -8.02 17.14
CA VAL A 24 5.65 -7.71 17.76
C VAL A 24 6.09 -6.30 17.41
N TYR A 25 6.04 -5.93 16.12
CA TYR A 25 6.35 -4.59 15.65
C TYR A 25 5.51 -3.55 16.37
N GLU A 26 4.21 -3.77 16.46
CA GLU A 26 3.27 -2.83 17.08
C GLU A 26 3.55 -2.65 18.57
N ARG A 27 3.82 -3.75 19.29
CA ARG A 27 4.17 -3.68 20.72
C ARG A 27 5.45 -2.89 20.96
N LEU A 28 6.49 -3.13 20.16
CA LEU A 28 7.74 -2.39 20.27
C LEU A 28 7.55 -0.92 19.91
N SER A 29 6.89 -0.63 18.79
CA SER A 29 6.56 0.74 18.37
C SER A 29 5.77 1.47 19.46
N ALA A 30 4.75 0.82 20.01
CA ALA A 30 3.91 1.36 21.06
C ALA A 30 4.69 1.67 22.33
N TRP A 31 5.60 0.77 22.72
CA TRP A 31 6.49 0.97 23.85
C TRP A 31 7.43 2.16 23.66
N PHE A 32 8.10 2.26 22.50
CA PHE A 32 9.00 3.39 22.18
C PHE A 32 8.26 4.73 22.09
N THR A 33 6.99 4.71 21.71
CA THR A 33 6.15 5.92 21.57
C THR A 33 5.21 6.14 22.75
N HIS A 34 5.40 5.41 23.86
CA HIS A 34 4.62 5.52 25.10
C HIS A 34 3.10 5.48 24.90
N ARG A 35 2.63 4.61 24.01
CA ARG A 35 1.21 4.41 23.71
C ARG A 35 0.78 2.97 23.94
N THR A 36 -0.53 2.74 23.97
CA THR A 36 -1.10 1.39 23.95
C THR A 36 -0.99 0.79 22.53
N PRO A 37 -0.65 -0.50 22.39
CA PRO A 37 -0.74 -1.21 21.11
C PRO A 37 -2.17 -1.18 20.55
N VAL A 38 -2.30 -0.95 19.25
CA VAL A 38 -3.58 -0.90 18.54
C VAL A 38 -3.56 -1.82 17.32
N PRO A 39 -4.72 -2.18 16.74
CA PRO A 39 -4.76 -2.99 15.53
C PRO A 39 -4.01 -2.32 14.37
N LEU A 40 -3.29 -3.12 13.59
CA LEU A 40 -2.63 -2.66 12.38
C LEU A 40 -3.43 -3.05 11.15
N TYR A 41 -3.48 -2.15 10.18
CA TYR A 41 -4.13 -2.34 8.91
C TYR A 41 -3.16 -2.06 7.77
N HIS A 42 -3.34 -2.81 6.69
CA HIS A 42 -2.83 -2.44 5.38
C HIS A 42 -4.00 -2.11 4.45
N CYS A 43 -3.73 -1.38 3.38
CA CYS A 43 -4.75 -1.04 2.39
C CYS A 43 -4.38 -1.51 0.98
N ALA A 44 -5.43 -1.77 0.21
CA ALA A 44 -5.37 -2.00 -1.22
C ALA A 44 -6.39 -1.09 -1.93
N LEU A 45 -6.15 -0.81 -3.21
CA LEU A 45 -7.12 -0.09 -4.03
C LEU A 45 -7.77 -1.00 -5.05
N ARG A 46 -9.07 -0.77 -5.27
CA ARG A 46 -9.80 -1.28 -6.41
C ARG A 46 -10.29 -0.12 -7.25
N ILE A 47 -9.85 -0.08 -8.50
CA ILE A 47 -10.20 0.96 -9.46
C ILE A 47 -11.13 0.36 -10.50
N THR A 48 -12.35 0.85 -10.59
CA THR A 48 -13.32 0.41 -11.60
C THR A 48 -13.39 1.46 -12.70
N VAL A 49 -12.98 1.10 -13.91
CA VAL A 49 -13.12 1.92 -15.13
C VAL A 49 -13.74 1.02 -16.19
N PRO A 50 -15.08 1.02 -16.34
CA PRO A 50 -15.79 0.05 -17.18
C PRO A 50 -15.21 -0.04 -18.60
N PRO A 51 -15.04 -1.26 -19.16
CA PRO A 51 -15.47 -2.56 -18.61
C PRO A 51 -14.47 -3.19 -17.62
N ASN A 52 -13.38 -2.51 -17.29
CA ASN A 52 -12.27 -3.08 -16.53
C ASN A 52 -12.35 -2.76 -15.04
N VAL A 53 -11.78 -3.65 -14.24
CA VAL A 53 -11.47 -3.42 -12.83
C VAL A 53 -9.98 -3.63 -12.66
N TYR A 54 -9.33 -2.84 -11.81
CA TYR A 54 -7.92 -2.98 -11.51
C TYR A 54 -7.73 -3.08 -10.00
N SER A 55 -6.82 -3.95 -9.60
CA SER A 55 -6.40 -4.08 -8.20
C SER A 55 -4.99 -3.53 -8.07
N ILE A 56 -4.78 -2.60 -7.13
CA ILE A 56 -3.47 -2.04 -6.81
C ILE A 56 -3.07 -2.52 -5.42
N GLU A 57 -1.97 -3.26 -5.38
CA GLU A 57 -1.43 -3.87 -4.18
C GLU A 57 0.10 -3.97 -4.26
N MET A 58 0.72 -4.33 -3.14
CA MET A 58 2.17 -4.50 -3.06
C MET A 58 2.47 -5.80 -2.32
N THR A 59 3.18 -6.71 -2.98
CA THR A 59 3.45 -8.06 -2.47
C THR A 59 4.92 -8.44 -2.64
N PRO A 60 5.44 -9.45 -1.93
CA PRO A 60 6.75 -10.02 -2.24
C PRO A 60 6.78 -10.58 -3.67
N VAL A 61 7.91 -10.43 -4.39
CA VAL A 61 8.09 -10.92 -5.79
C VAL A 61 7.69 -12.40 -5.98
N TRP A 62 7.78 -13.21 -4.93
CA TRP A 62 7.52 -14.64 -4.97
C TRP A 62 6.10 -15.04 -4.58
N GLN A 63 5.22 -14.08 -4.28
CA GLN A 63 3.84 -14.33 -3.85
C GLN A 63 2.99 -14.93 -4.98
N HIS A 64 2.95 -14.27 -6.14
CA HIS A 64 2.16 -14.69 -7.30
C HIS A 64 3.03 -15.37 -8.36
N LYS A 65 2.47 -16.36 -9.06
CA LYS A 65 3.17 -17.13 -10.11
C LYS A 65 2.70 -16.75 -11.52
N GLU A 66 1.63 -15.98 -11.60
CA GLU A 66 0.97 -15.54 -12.81
C GLU A 66 1.91 -14.60 -13.59
N PRO A 67 2.15 -14.87 -14.89
CA PRO A 67 3.06 -14.06 -15.69
C PRO A 67 2.51 -12.64 -15.95
N ASP A 68 1.19 -12.46 -16.01
CA ASP A 68 0.53 -11.17 -16.26
C ASP A 68 -0.15 -10.59 -15.01
N ARG A 69 0.54 -10.69 -13.86
CA ARG A 69 0.08 -10.16 -12.56
C ARG A 69 0.15 -8.63 -12.44
N GLY A 70 0.25 -7.92 -13.56
CA GLY A 70 0.22 -6.45 -13.60
C GLY A 70 1.33 -5.73 -12.83
N VAL A 71 2.56 -6.26 -12.78
CA VAL A 71 3.69 -5.56 -12.11
C VAL A 71 3.96 -4.23 -12.80
N VAL A 72 3.97 -3.13 -12.03
CA VAL A 72 4.31 -1.79 -12.51
C VAL A 72 5.60 -1.25 -11.94
N ALA A 73 6.05 -1.77 -10.79
CA ALA A 73 7.32 -1.40 -10.17
C ALA A 73 7.85 -2.53 -9.29
N GLU A 74 9.17 -2.55 -9.06
CA GLU A 74 9.85 -3.51 -8.18
C GLU A 74 10.88 -2.78 -7.31
N GLY A 75 10.92 -3.11 -6.02
CA GLY A 75 11.83 -2.47 -5.06
C GLY A 75 12.42 -3.43 -4.04
N PRO A 76 13.49 -3.04 -3.33
CA PRO A 76 14.14 -3.90 -2.34
C PRO A 76 13.39 -3.93 -1.00
N VAL A 77 13.54 -5.00 -0.25
CA VAL A 77 13.05 -5.14 1.13
C VAL A 77 14.20 -5.00 2.11
N GLY A 78 14.05 -4.11 3.09
CA GLY A 78 15.03 -3.90 4.15
C GLY A 78 16.28 -3.14 3.68
N ALA A 79 17.17 -3.76 2.91
CA ALA A 79 18.41 -3.12 2.46
C ALA A 79 18.56 -3.20 0.94
N HIS A 80 19.03 -2.11 0.32
CA HIS A 80 19.19 -2.03 -1.14
C HIS A 80 20.05 -3.17 -1.71
N TRP A 81 21.15 -3.53 -1.03
CA TRP A 81 22.05 -4.59 -1.48
C TRP A 81 21.42 -6.00 -1.40
N ALA A 82 20.42 -6.20 -0.54
CA ALA A 82 19.75 -7.50 -0.39
C ALA A 82 18.84 -7.80 -1.60
N GLY A 83 18.46 -6.78 -2.37
CA GLY A 83 17.66 -6.89 -3.59
C GLY A 83 18.27 -7.76 -4.69
N ARG A 84 19.51 -8.25 -4.56
CA ARG A 84 20.05 -9.28 -5.47
C ARG A 84 19.25 -10.59 -5.41
N SER A 85 18.63 -10.88 -4.27
CA SER A 85 17.79 -12.06 -4.06
C SER A 85 16.30 -11.71 -4.16
N LYS A 86 15.51 -12.56 -4.83
CA LYS A 86 14.06 -12.38 -4.96
C LYS A 86 13.32 -12.36 -3.61
N TYR A 87 13.90 -12.95 -2.57
CA TYR A 87 13.32 -12.98 -1.22
C TYR A 87 13.36 -11.62 -0.51
N PHE A 88 14.18 -10.68 -1.00
CA PHE A 88 14.30 -9.33 -0.47
C PHE A 88 13.86 -8.29 -1.51
N ARG A 89 12.84 -8.63 -2.29
CA ARG A 89 12.22 -7.73 -3.26
C ARG A 89 10.70 -7.80 -3.17
N TYR A 90 10.07 -6.67 -3.41
CA TYR A 90 8.63 -6.52 -3.51
C TYR A 90 8.25 -5.99 -4.89
N GLU A 91 7.02 -6.27 -5.29
CA GLU A 91 6.39 -5.76 -6.51
C GLU A 91 5.22 -4.87 -6.13
N VAL A 92 5.01 -3.82 -6.90
CA VAL A 92 3.76 -3.06 -6.93
C VAL A 92 2.98 -3.54 -8.14
N HIS A 93 1.74 -3.93 -7.91
CA HIS A 93 0.84 -4.44 -8.93
C HIS A 93 -0.22 -3.39 -9.26
N CYS A 94 -0.60 -3.33 -10.53
CA CYS A 94 -1.81 -2.70 -11.05
C CYS A 94 -2.46 -3.72 -11.98
N TRP A 95 -3.16 -4.69 -11.40
CA TRP A 95 -3.60 -5.89 -12.10
C TRP A 95 -4.99 -5.72 -12.70
N ARG A 96 -5.05 -5.68 -14.03
CA ARG A 96 -6.31 -5.66 -14.79
C ARG A 96 -7.08 -6.96 -14.55
N ASN A 97 -8.29 -6.81 -14.05
CA ASN A 97 -9.22 -7.86 -13.63
C ASN A 97 -8.60 -8.82 -12.61
N GLY A 98 -7.60 -8.36 -11.85
CA GLY A 98 -6.98 -9.10 -10.76
C GLY A 98 -7.81 -9.03 -9.47
N THR A 99 -7.52 -9.93 -8.55
CA THR A 99 -8.10 -9.93 -7.19
C THR A 99 -7.20 -9.15 -6.24
N VAL A 100 -7.79 -8.65 -5.15
CA VAL A 100 -7.03 -8.20 -3.98
C VAL A 100 -6.97 -9.39 -3.03
N ASP A 101 -5.76 -9.77 -2.59
CA ASP A 101 -5.60 -10.83 -1.60
C ASP A 101 -6.37 -10.47 -0.30
N ASP A 102 -7.01 -11.47 0.31
CA ASP A 102 -7.76 -11.35 1.57
C ASP A 102 -8.89 -10.30 1.61
N ILE A 103 -9.43 -9.89 0.46
CA ILE A 103 -10.51 -8.88 0.37
C ILE A 103 -11.74 -9.23 1.23
N GLU A 104 -11.98 -10.51 1.50
CA GLU A 104 -13.06 -11.00 2.37
C GLU A 104 -12.84 -10.66 3.85
N GLU A 105 -11.60 -10.45 4.28
CA GLU A 105 -11.26 -10.01 5.64
C GLU A 105 -11.29 -8.48 5.80
N ALA A 106 -11.64 -7.74 4.73
CA ALA A 106 -11.67 -6.29 4.77
C ALA A 106 -12.73 -5.78 5.77
N VAL A 107 -12.35 -4.79 6.56
CA VAL A 107 -13.19 -4.21 7.62
C VAL A 107 -13.63 -2.82 7.19
N GLU A 108 -14.92 -2.51 7.37
CA GLU A 108 -15.49 -1.18 7.07
C GLU A 108 -15.12 -0.71 5.65
N SER A 109 -15.20 -1.64 4.70
CA SER A 109 -14.75 -1.51 3.31
C SER A 109 -15.83 -1.99 2.33
N PRO A 110 -15.85 -1.52 1.06
CA PRO A 110 -14.98 -0.48 0.52
C PRO A 110 -15.31 0.91 1.05
N LEU A 111 -14.28 1.72 1.26
CA LEU A 111 -14.42 3.16 1.40
C LEU A 111 -14.32 3.79 0.01
N ARG A 112 -15.43 4.35 -0.49
CA ARG A 112 -15.44 5.07 -1.77
C ARG A 112 -14.70 6.39 -1.62
N LEU A 113 -13.56 6.52 -2.31
CA LEU A 113 -12.78 7.76 -2.33
C LEU A 113 -13.19 8.69 -3.47
N SER A 114 -13.60 8.14 -4.60
CA SER A 114 -14.07 8.92 -5.76
C SER A 114 -14.96 8.10 -6.69
N ALA A 115 -15.80 8.79 -7.46
CA ALA A 115 -16.53 8.26 -8.61
C ALA A 115 -16.16 8.97 -9.94
N ASP A 116 -15.16 9.87 -9.88
CA ASP A 116 -14.66 10.61 -11.05
C ASP A 116 -13.76 9.72 -11.91
N SER A 117 -14.09 9.62 -13.20
CA SER A 117 -13.29 8.85 -14.16
C SER A 117 -11.91 9.45 -14.40
N ALA A 118 -11.77 10.77 -14.36
CA ALA A 118 -10.47 11.41 -14.56
C ALA A 118 -9.49 11.03 -13.43
N VAL A 119 -9.97 11.02 -12.18
CA VAL A 119 -9.17 10.58 -11.02
C VAL A 119 -8.81 9.09 -11.14
N ALA A 120 -9.78 8.25 -11.51
CA ALA A 120 -9.54 6.81 -11.66
C ALA A 120 -8.49 6.51 -12.73
N GLU A 121 -8.57 7.15 -13.89
CA GLU A 121 -7.59 6.99 -14.97
C GLU A 121 -6.22 7.55 -14.58
N GLN A 122 -6.18 8.72 -13.93
CA GLN A 122 -4.93 9.32 -13.45
C GLN A 122 -4.22 8.41 -12.44
N ILE A 123 -4.94 7.73 -11.55
CA ILE A 123 -4.34 6.75 -10.62
C ILE A 123 -3.66 5.61 -11.37
N LEU A 124 -4.31 5.07 -12.41
CA LEU A 124 -3.77 3.95 -13.20
C LEU A 124 -2.51 4.33 -14.01
N ASP A 125 -2.38 5.61 -14.37
CA ASP A 125 -1.19 6.13 -15.02
C ASP A 125 -0.08 6.45 -14.01
N GLU A 126 -0.43 7.17 -12.95
CA GLU A 126 0.53 7.68 -11.96
C GLU A 126 1.20 6.55 -11.17
N ILE A 127 0.48 5.45 -10.87
CA ILE A 127 1.02 4.30 -10.13
C ILE A 127 2.26 3.69 -10.80
N ARG A 128 2.41 3.84 -12.12
CA ARG A 128 3.58 3.35 -12.87
C ARG A 128 4.85 4.13 -12.59
N THR A 129 4.73 5.27 -11.92
CA THR A 129 5.84 6.16 -11.56
C THR A 129 6.14 6.17 -10.07
N VAL A 130 5.53 5.24 -9.31
CA VAL A 130 5.72 5.10 -7.87
C VAL A 130 7.22 4.94 -7.52
N PRO A 131 7.73 5.65 -6.49
CA PRO A 131 9.10 5.47 -6.06
C PRO A 131 9.32 4.07 -5.46
N THR A 132 10.46 3.46 -5.78
CA THR A 132 10.84 2.10 -5.35
C THR A 132 11.72 2.12 -4.10
N PHE A 133 11.31 2.89 -3.09
CA PHE A 133 12.04 2.96 -1.83
C PHE A 133 12.11 1.59 -1.13
N ALA A 134 13.15 1.38 -0.31
CA ALA A 134 13.31 0.13 0.39
C ALA A 134 12.19 -0.09 1.41
N TRP A 135 11.45 -1.21 1.31
CA TRP A 135 10.41 -1.56 2.30
C TRP A 135 11.03 -1.57 3.69
N GLY A 136 10.37 -0.91 4.64
CA GLY A 136 10.69 -0.99 6.06
C GLY A 136 11.71 0.07 6.49
N ARG A 137 12.11 0.95 5.58
CA ARG A 137 12.99 2.08 5.86
C ARG A 137 12.23 3.39 5.84
N ASP A 138 12.64 4.31 6.69
CA ASP A 138 12.22 5.71 6.63
C ASP A 138 12.96 6.41 5.49
N ALA A 139 12.50 6.16 4.26
CA ALA A 139 13.14 6.66 3.05
C ALA A 139 12.93 8.16 2.83
N VAL A 140 11.93 8.75 3.50
CA VAL A 140 11.57 10.16 3.34
C VAL A 140 11.90 11.04 4.54
N GLY A 141 12.31 10.45 5.67
CA GLY A 141 12.80 11.16 6.84
C GLY A 141 11.69 11.71 7.72
N VAL A 142 10.54 11.01 7.79
CA VAL A 142 9.36 11.43 8.57
C VAL A 142 9.11 10.54 9.78
N GLY A 143 10.01 9.61 10.08
CA GLY A 143 9.86 8.64 11.16
C GLY A 143 8.86 7.52 10.86
N ASP A 144 8.48 7.34 9.59
CA ASP A 144 7.54 6.30 9.15
C ASP A 144 8.15 5.50 7.99
N MET A 145 7.85 4.21 7.94
CA MET A 145 8.48 3.30 6.98
C MET A 145 7.81 3.34 5.61
N TRP A 146 8.56 3.01 4.55
CA TRP A 146 7.96 2.68 3.26
C TRP A 146 7.35 1.27 3.27
N ASN A 147 6.10 1.12 2.84
CA ASN A 147 5.42 -0.16 2.66
C ASN A 147 4.20 -0.02 1.70
N SER A 148 3.28 -1.00 1.70
CA SER A 148 2.09 -1.00 0.84
C SER A 148 1.16 0.18 1.07
N ASN A 149 0.96 0.59 2.32
CA ASN A 149 0.18 1.78 2.66
C ASN A 149 0.82 3.04 2.09
N SER A 150 2.15 3.09 2.05
CA SER A 150 2.87 4.22 1.44
C SER A 150 2.59 4.33 -0.06
N VAL A 151 2.55 3.21 -0.78
CA VAL A 151 2.24 3.18 -2.22
C VAL A 151 0.84 3.71 -2.50
N VAL A 152 -0.16 3.24 -1.74
CA VAL A 152 -1.56 3.67 -1.87
C VAL A 152 -1.71 5.16 -1.52
N ALA A 153 -1.19 5.59 -0.37
CA ALA A 153 -1.26 6.99 0.04
C ALA A 153 -0.53 7.91 -0.95
N TRP A 154 0.61 7.46 -1.49
CA TRP A 154 1.37 8.20 -2.49
C TRP A 154 0.56 8.44 -3.76
N VAL A 155 -0.01 7.40 -4.37
CA VAL A 155 -0.72 7.56 -5.65
C VAL A 155 -2.00 8.40 -5.48
N LEU A 156 -2.74 8.18 -4.39
CA LEU A 156 -3.94 8.99 -4.10
C LEU A 156 -3.58 10.47 -3.91
N THR A 157 -2.51 10.77 -3.17
CA THR A 157 -2.04 12.15 -2.96
C THR A 157 -1.58 12.79 -4.27
N ARG A 158 -0.84 12.04 -5.12
CA ARG A 158 -0.41 12.53 -6.44
C ARG A 158 -1.57 12.85 -7.39
N CYS A 159 -2.68 12.13 -7.25
CA CYS A 159 -3.91 12.35 -8.01
C CYS A 159 -4.87 13.36 -7.35
N GLY A 160 -4.44 14.04 -6.29
CA GLY A 160 -5.24 15.09 -5.65
C GLY A 160 -6.45 14.59 -4.85
N VAL A 161 -6.48 13.31 -4.49
CA VAL A 161 -7.50 12.77 -3.58
C VAL A 161 -7.23 13.32 -2.17
N ASP A 162 -8.24 13.95 -1.56
CA ASP A 162 -8.14 14.40 -0.18
C ASP A 162 -8.13 13.20 0.76
N LEU A 163 -7.03 13.04 1.49
CA LEU A 163 -6.84 11.97 2.47
C LEU A 163 -7.10 12.44 3.90
N SER A 164 -7.54 13.69 4.09
CA SER A 164 -7.93 14.19 5.39
C SER A 164 -9.11 13.38 5.94
N GLY A 165 -8.97 12.87 7.17
CA GLY A 165 -9.99 12.02 7.81
C GLY A 165 -10.08 10.58 7.29
N ILE A 166 -9.21 10.17 6.35
CA ILE A 166 -9.11 8.76 5.94
C ILE A 166 -8.26 8.02 6.96
N GLU A 167 -8.93 7.32 7.87
CA GLU A 167 -8.30 6.60 8.97
C GLU A 167 -8.63 5.10 8.92
N PRO A 168 -7.70 4.24 9.37
CA PRO A 168 -7.98 2.83 9.51
C PRO A 168 -9.06 2.58 10.58
N PRO A 169 -9.90 1.54 10.44
CA PRO A 169 -11.02 1.27 11.32
C PRO A 169 -10.61 1.09 12.79
N ARG A 170 -11.59 1.31 13.68
CA ARG A 170 -11.52 0.94 15.11
C ARG A 170 -10.32 1.55 15.86
N GLY A 171 -9.90 2.76 15.48
CA GLY A 171 -8.74 3.44 16.08
C GLY A 171 -7.42 2.73 15.84
N GLY A 172 -7.35 1.92 14.77
CA GLY A 172 -6.15 1.23 14.37
C GLY A 172 -5.09 2.17 13.78
N ARG A 173 -4.04 1.57 13.20
CA ARG A 173 -2.99 2.31 12.50
C ARG A 173 -2.68 1.68 11.15
N ALA A 174 -2.26 2.52 10.22
CA ALA A 174 -1.72 2.14 8.92
C ALA A 174 -0.28 2.67 8.82
N PRO A 175 0.72 1.98 9.39
CA PRO A 175 2.13 2.37 9.24
C PRO A 175 2.48 2.55 7.77
N GLY A 176 3.29 3.54 7.46
CA GLY A 176 3.69 3.92 6.10
C GLY A 176 2.74 4.86 5.37
N TRP A 177 1.52 5.09 5.88
CA TRP A 177 0.57 6.04 5.27
C TRP A 177 1.16 7.46 5.18
N HIS A 178 1.75 7.95 6.28
CA HIS A 178 2.37 9.28 6.32
C HIS A 178 3.61 9.36 5.41
N ALA A 179 4.40 8.28 5.32
CA ALA A 179 5.53 8.22 4.40
C ALA A 179 5.08 8.36 2.93
N GLY A 180 3.93 7.78 2.56
CA GLY A 180 3.35 7.92 1.22
C GLY A 180 2.93 9.35 0.88
N ILE A 181 2.19 9.99 1.79
CA ILE A 181 1.77 11.40 1.65
C ILE A 181 3.01 12.30 1.51
N ALA A 182 4.00 12.13 2.38
CA ALA A 182 5.23 12.93 2.34
C ALA A 182 6.06 12.67 1.06
N ALA A 183 6.09 11.43 0.58
CA ALA A 183 6.77 11.08 -0.67
C ALA A 183 6.13 11.74 -1.89
N ALA A 184 4.80 11.90 -1.90
CA ALA A 184 4.08 12.50 -3.02
C ALA A 184 4.36 14.00 -3.20
N ALA A 185 4.73 14.69 -2.11
CA ALA A 185 5.12 16.10 -2.12
C ALA A 185 6.55 16.34 -2.67
N ARG A 186 7.37 15.28 -2.83
CA ARG A 186 8.72 15.39 -3.38
C ARG A 186 8.68 15.27 -4.91
N PRO A 187 9.45 16.09 -5.65
CA PRO A 187 9.58 15.93 -7.09
C PRO A 187 10.19 14.56 -7.41
N SER A 188 9.61 13.87 -8.38
CA SER A 188 10.03 12.54 -8.82
C SER A 188 11.49 12.58 -9.27
N ARG A 189 12.41 12.09 -8.43
CA ARG A 189 13.78 11.85 -8.86
C ARG A 189 13.77 10.57 -9.69
N ARG A 190 13.82 10.70 -11.02
CA ARG A 190 14.21 9.59 -11.90
C ARG A 190 15.60 9.14 -11.47
N THR A 191 15.68 7.96 -10.85
CA THR A 191 16.93 7.20 -10.73
C THR A 191 17.22 6.49 -12.04
#